data_AF-A0A2E8VNE1-F1
#
_entry.id   AF-A0A2E8VNE1-F1
#
_cell.length_a   1.000
_cell.length_b   1.000
_cell.length_c   1.000
_cell.angle_alpha   90.00
_cell.angle_beta   90.00
_cell.angle_gamma   90.00
#
_symmetry.space_group_name_H-M   'P 1'
#
loop_
_entity.id
_entity.type
_entity.pdbx_description
1 polymer ?
#
loop_
_entity_poly.entity_id
_entity_poly.type
_entity_poly.pdbx_seq_one_letter_code
_entity_poly.pdbx_strand_id
1 'polypeptide(L)'
;MSDELSWIESGLDHAEAKLLEEFARIRNTLSAYRYNTIDDESKESLTAMLGRMTRELEHSGSTENLSLTTERHEDLRSRMVTLRQLMDGRLPTAYLEEAHESFESRRRVIEEDKGEAWCRTGEWRLC
;
A
#
# COMPACT_ATOMS: atom_id res chain seq x y z
N MET A 1 -16.57 17.70 -18.56
CA MET A 1 -16.83 17.42 -17.13
C MET A 1 -16.72 15.95 -16.76
N SER A 2 -17.34 15.00 -17.50
CA SER A 2 -17.24 13.56 -17.15
C SER A 2 -15.85 12.97 -17.43
N ASP A 3 -15.15 13.49 -18.44
CA ASP A 3 -13.89 12.95 -18.93
C ASP A 3 -12.70 13.35 -18.04
N GLU A 4 -12.73 14.56 -17.48
CA GLU A 4 -11.70 15.07 -16.57
C GLU A 4 -11.71 14.30 -15.24
N LEU A 5 -12.89 14.09 -14.65
CA LEU A 5 -13.03 13.29 -13.44
C LEU A 5 -12.64 11.82 -13.68
N SER A 6 -12.95 11.28 -14.86
CA SER A 6 -12.55 9.92 -15.24
C SER A 6 -11.03 9.79 -15.42
N TRP A 7 -10.37 10.83 -15.91
CA TRP A 7 -8.91 10.87 -16.00
C TRP A 7 -8.27 10.93 -14.62
N ILE A 8 -8.81 11.78 -13.72
CA ILE A 8 -8.34 11.86 -12.33
C ILE A 8 -8.50 10.51 -11.62
N GLU A 9 -9.65 9.87 -11.77
CA GLU A 9 -9.92 8.55 -11.18
C GLU A 9 -8.92 7.49 -11.65
N SER A 10 -8.69 7.39 -12.97
CA SER A 10 -7.67 6.50 -13.54
C SER A 10 -6.26 6.80 -13.01
N GLY A 11 -5.95 8.09 -12.83
CA GLY A 11 -4.67 8.53 -12.27
C GLY A 11 -4.52 8.15 -10.79
N LEU A 12 -5.59 8.21 -10.01
CA LEU A 12 -5.60 7.76 -8.61
C LEU A 12 -5.48 6.25 -8.50
N ASP A 13 -6.17 5.48 -9.34
CA ASP A 13 -6.01 4.02 -9.38
C ASP A 13 -4.55 3.62 -9.66
N HIS A 14 -3.90 4.32 -10.58
CA HIS A 14 -2.49 4.10 -10.86
C HIS A 14 -1.58 4.48 -9.69
N ALA A 15 -1.81 5.64 -9.06
CA ALA A 15 -1.05 6.09 -7.90
C ALA A 15 -1.19 5.13 -6.70
N GLU A 16 -2.41 4.63 -6.46
CA GLU A 16 -2.71 3.61 -5.44
C GLU A 16 -1.95 2.32 -5.72
N ALA A 17 -1.99 1.82 -6.96
CA ALA A 17 -1.27 0.61 -7.35
C ALA A 17 0.24 0.75 -7.14
N LYS A 18 0.82 1.90 -7.52
CA LYS A 18 2.25 2.19 -7.33
C LYS A 18 2.64 2.26 -5.86
N LEU A 19 1.81 2.90 -5.04
CA LEU A 19 2.04 2.99 -3.60
C LEU A 19 1.97 1.61 -2.91
N LEU A 20 1.02 0.76 -3.33
CA LEU A 20 0.92 -0.61 -2.84
C LEU A 20 2.12 -1.47 -3.25
N GLU A 21 2.65 -1.29 -4.46
CA GLU A 21 3.89 -1.93 -4.91
C GLU A 21 5.07 -1.55 -4.00
N GLU A 22 5.20 -0.26 -3.68
CA GLU A 22 6.24 0.24 -2.76
C GLU A 22 6.08 -0.30 -1.34
N PHE A 23 4.86 -0.37 -0.81
CA PHE A 23 4.60 -1.01 0.49
C PHE A 23 4.91 -2.51 0.47
N ALA A 24 4.61 -3.21 -0.62
CA ALA A 24 4.98 -4.61 -0.77
C ALA A 24 6.50 -4.79 -0.82
N ARG A 25 7.22 -3.92 -1.55
CA ARG A 25 8.69 -3.87 -1.57
C ARG A 25 9.25 -3.69 -0.16
N ILE A 26 8.78 -2.67 0.55
CA ILE A 26 9.18 -2.35 1.93
C ILE A 26 8.96 -3.53 2.87
N ARG A 27 7.78 -4.16 2.80
CA ARG A 27 7.45 -5.35 3.61
C ARG A 27 8.37 -6.52 3.32
N ASN A 28 8.72 -6.74 2.06
CA ASN A 28 9.51 -7.89 1.62
C ASN A 28 11.02 -7.67 1.77
N THR A 29 11.46 -6.43 2.01
CA THR A 29 12.84 -6.14 2.40
C THR A 29 13.04 -6.39 3.90
N LEU A 30 13.73 -7.49 4.23
CA LEU A 30 14.35 -7.69 5.55
C LEU A 30 15.43 -6.60 5.72
N SER A 31 15.12 -5.53 6.44
CA SER A 31 16.08 -4.44 6.65
C SER A 31 16.39 -4.27 8.13
N ALA A 32 17.68 -4.13 8.46
CA ALA A 32 18.17 -3.81 9.80
C ALA A 32 17.69 -2.44 10.36
N TYR A 33 16.90 -1.68 9.58
CA TYR A 33 16.32 -0.41 9.98
C TYR A 33 14.89 -0.59 10.49
N ARG A 34 14.55 0.08 11.61
CA ARG A 34 13.23 0.08 12.26
C ARG A 34 12.12 0.80 11.48
N TYR A 35 12.47 1.52 10.41
CA TYR A 35 11.53 2.19 9.52
C TYR A 35 12.10 2.22 8.10
N ASN A 36 11.31 1.78 7.13
CA ASN A 36 11.59 1.99 5.70
C ASN A 36 10.57 2.99 5.15
N THR A 37 11.06 3.89 4.31
CA THR A 37 10.25 4.87 3.58
C THR A 37 10.07 4.42 2.14
N ILE A 38 9.05 4.97 1.49
CA ILE A 38 8.94 4.93 0.02
C ILE A 38 10.21 5.54 -0.55
N ASP A 39 10.69 5.00 -1.68
CA ASP A 39 11.87 5.56 -2.33
C ASP A 39 11.61 7.02 -2.79
N ASP A 40 12.65 7.84 -2.75
CA ASP A 40 12.51 9.28 -2.98
C ASP A 40 12.03 9.60 -4.42
N GLU A 41 12.41 8.78 -5.40
CA GLU A 41 12.01 8.96 -6.80
C GLU A 41 10.52 8.67 -7.00
N SER A 42 10.02 7.56 -6.45
CA SER A 42 8.60 7.23 -6.45
C SER A 42 7.80 8.26 -5.66
N LYS A 43 8.33 8.72 -4.53
CA LYS A 43 7.67 9.75 -3.72
C LYS A 43 7.56 11.07 -4.48
N GLU A 44 8.61 11.50 -5.17
CA GLU A 44 8.59 12.72 -6.00
C GLU A 44 7.61 12.58 -7.17
N SER A 45 7.66 11.44 -7.87
CA SER A 45 6.77 11.13 -8.99
C SER A 45 5.30 11.13 -8.59
N LEU A 46 4.95 10.42 -7.52
CA LEU A 46 3.59 10.37 -6.98
C LEU A 46 3.12 11.74 -6.48
N THR A 47 4.00 12.51 -5.83
CA THR A 47 3.69 13.88 -5.39
C THR A 47 3.37 14.80 -6.57
N ALA A 48 4.17 14.74 -7.64
CA ALA A 48 3.93 15.51 -8.85
C ALA A 48 2.59 15.13 -9.52
N MET A 49 2.30 13.83 -9.58
CA MET A 49 1.06 13.30 -10.15
C MET A 49 -0.17 13.77 -9.35
N LEU A 50 -0.16 13.62 -8.02
CA LEU A 50 -1.23 14.10 -7.14
C LEU A 50 -1.40 15.62 -7.22
N GLY A 51 -0.29 16.37 -7.30
CA GLY A 51 -0.32 17.82 -7.45
C GLY A 51 -0.93 18.28 -8.78
N ARG A 52 -0.76 17.50 -9.85
CA ARG A 52 -1.47 17.74 -11.12
C ARG A 52 -2.96 17.44 -10.97
N MET A 53 -3.32 16.25 -10.48
CA MET A 53 -4.72 15.85 -10.33
C MET A 53 -5.51 16.77 -9.37
N THR A 54 -4.88 17.25 -8.30
CA THR A 54 -5.50 18.20 -7.38
C THR A 54 -5.87 19.50 -8.10
N ARG A 55 -4.95 20.04 -8.90
CA ARG A 55 -5.21 21.24 -9.70
C ARG A 55 -6.34 21.00 -10.69
N GLU A 56 -6.31 19.90 -11.42
CA GLU A 56 -7.40 19.57 -12.37
C GLU A 56 -8.76 19.43 -11.66
N LEU A 57 -8.80 18.80 -10.47
CA LEU A 57 -10.02 18.66 -9.67
C LEU A 57 -10.56 20.01 -9.16
N GLU A 58 -9.68 20.95 -8.81
CA GLU A 58 -10.08 22.30 -8.40
C GLU A 58 -10.66 23.10 -9.56
N HIS A 59 -10.22 22.83 -10.80
CA HIS A 59 -10.67 23.51 -12.01
C HIS A 59 -11.78 22.76 -12.76
N SER A 60 -12.18 21.56 -12.32
CA SER A 60 -13.26 20.79 -12.92
C SER A 60 -14.67 21.25 -12.51
N GLY A 61 -14.76 22.26 -11.64
CA GLY A 61 -16.02 22.92 -11.28
C GLY A 61 -16.59 23.77 -12.42
N SER A 62 -17.91 23.76 -12.59
CA SER A 62 -18.60 24.59 -13.59
C SER A 62 -18.49 26.08 -13.23
N THR A 63 -18.01 26.91 -14.16
CA THR A 63 -17.99 28.38 -13.99
C THR A 63 -19.39 29.01 -14.13
N GLU A 64 -20.35 28.31 -14.74
CA GLU A 64 -21.75 28.73 -14.86
C GLU A 64 -22.58 28.38 -13.62
N ASN A 65 -22.15 27.38 -12.85
CA ASN A 65 -22.77 26.97 -11.58
C ASN A 65 -21.67 26.75 -10.53
N LEU A 66 -21.36 27.83 -9.80
CA LEU A 66 -20.25 28.01 -8.85
C LEU A 66 -20.08 26.95 -7.73
N SER A 67 -20.79 25.82 -7.70
CA SER A 67 -20.69 24.88 -6.58
C SER A 67 -21.20 23.46 -6.79
N LEU A 68 -21.23 22.90 -8.01
CA LEU A 68 -21.52 21.45 -8.12
C LEU A 68 -20.26 20.62 -7.83
N THR A 69 -19.71 20.79 -6.63
CA THR A 69 -18.93 19.75 -5.97
C THR A 69 -19.86 18.57 -5.80
N THR A 70 -19.65 17.53 -6.61
CA THR A 70 -20.42 16.30 -6.51
C THR A 70 -19.79 15.37 -5.48
N GLU A 71 -20.53 14.37 -5.01
CA GLU A 71 -19.98 13.29 -4.17
C GLU A 71 -18.70 12.69 -4.79
N ARG A 72 -18.64 12.60 -6.13
CA ARG A 72 -17.44 12.16 -6.85
C ARG A 72 -16.24 13.08 -6.65
N HIS A 73 -16.41 14.40 -6.54
CA HIS A 73 -15.29 15.30 -6.25
C HIS A 73 -14.79 15.13 -4.82
N GLU A 74 -15.70 14.92 -3.87
CA GLU A 74 -15.33 14.68 -2.47
C GLU A 74 -14.58 13.36 -2.31
N ASP A 75 -15.04 12.30 -2.99
CA ASP A 75 -14.35 11.01 -3.02
C ASP A 75 -12.93 11.15 -3.59
N LEU A 76 -12.77 11.73 -4.77
CA LEU A 76 -11.46 11.91 -5.40
C LEU A 76 -10.52 12.76 -4.53
N ARG A 77 -11.04 13.81 -3.87
CA ARG A 77 -10.26 14.62 -2.92
C ARG A 77 -9.85 13.82 -1.68
N SER A 78 -10.75 13.01 -1.13
CA SER A 78 -10.47 12.15 0.02
C SER A 78 -9.37 11.12 -0.30
N ARG A 79 -9.44 10.50 -1.49
CA ARG A 79 -8.42 9.58 -2.00
C ARG A 79 -7.06 10.28 -2.13
N MET A 80 -7.01 11.48 -2.70
CA MET A 80 -5.76 12.27 -2.80
C MET A 80 -5.14 12.60 -1.44
N VAL A 81 -5.96 13.00 -0.46
CA VAL A 81 -5.50 13.28 0.91
C VAL A 81 -4.93 12.02 1.56
N THR A 82 -5.64 10.90 1.42
CA THR A 82 -5.21 9.61 1.97
C THR A 82 -3.88 9.16 1.37
N LEU A 83 -3.73 9.23 0.05
CA LEU A 83 -2.48 8.91 -0.64
C LEU A 83 -1.31 9.78 -0.13
N ARG A 84 -1.53 11.08 0.06
CA ARG A 84 -0.50 11.98 0.58
C ARG A 84 -0.08 11.62 2.00
N GLN A 85 -1.03 11.31 2.87
CA GLN A 85 -0.76 10.86 4.23
C GLN A 85 0.02 9.56 4.26
N LEU A 86 -0.34 8.60 3.40
CA LEU A 86 0.35 7.32 3.29
C LEU A 86 1.78 7.48 2.76
N MET A 87 2.03 8.41 1.84
CA MET A 87 3.38 8.70 1.34
C MET A 87 4.30 9.37 2.36
N ASP A 88 3.73 10.15 3.28
CA ASP A 88 4.46 10.79 4.38
C ASP A 88 4.55 9.89 5.62
N GLY A 89 3.76 8.82 5.65
CA GLY A 89 3.76 7.82 6.71
C GLY A 89 5.08 7.07 6.79
N ARG A 90 5.65 6.99 7.99
CA ARG A 90 6.74 6.06 8.29
C ARG A 90 6.14 4.71 8.68
N LEU A 91 6.43 3.66 7.92
CA LEU A 91 6.01 2.31 8.27
C LEU A 91 6.95 1.75 9.35
N PRO A 92 6.46 1.41 10.55
CA PRO A 92 7.30 0.77 11.57
C PRO A 92 7.61 -0.65 11.11
N THR A 93 8.82 -0.88 10.63
CA THR A 93 9.27 -2.23 10.24
C THR A 93 9.46 -3.12 11.47
N ALA A 94 9.65 -2.55 12.67
CA ALA A 94 9.72 -3.31 13.93
C ALA A 94 8.45 -4.15 14.20
N TYR A 95 7.26 -3.63 13.87
CA TYR A 95 6.02 -4.42 13.97
C TYR A 95 5.93 -5.51 12.91
N LEU A 96 6.54 -5.29 11.74
CA LEU A 96 6.59 -6.29 10.66
C LEU A 96 7.59 -7.40 10.98
N GLU A 97 8.74 -7.09 11.60
CA GLU A 97 9.71 -8.07 12.09
C GLU A 97 9.11 -8.97 13.17
N GLU A 98 8.47 -8.40 14.20
CA GLU A 98 7.84 -9.18 15.28
C GLU A 98 6.73 -10.09 14.72
N ALA A 99 5.91 -9.57 13.79
CA ALA A 99 4.90 -10.37 13.11
C ALA A 99 5.51 -11.48 12.25
N HIS A 100 6.63 -11.22 11.57
CA HIS A 100 7.33 -12.18 10.73
C HIS A 100 8.01 -13.28 11.57
N GLU A 101 8.73 -12.92 12.64
CA GLU A 101 9.32 -13.89 13.57
C GLU A 101 8.25 -14.75 14.26
N SER A 102 7.12 -14.14 14.65
CA SER A 102 5.97 -14.86 15.19
C SER A 102 5.37 -15.83 14.17
N PHE A 103 5.33 -15.47 12.89
CA PHE A 103 4.83 -16.32 11.83
C PHE A 103 5.78 -17.48 11.50
N GLU A 104 7.08 -17.21 11.34
CA GLU A 104 8.10 -18.23 11.09
C GLU A 104 8.25 -19.20 12.26
N SER A 105 8.18 -18.72 13.50
CA SER A 105 8.17 -19.60 14.67
C SER A 105 6.96 -20.53 14.66
N ARG A 106 5.76 -20.00 14.35
CA ARG A 106 4.55 -20.83 14.21
C ARG A 106 4.68 -21.83 13.07
N ARG A 107 5.26 -21.45 11.93
CA ARG A 107 5.50 -22.35 10.80
C ARG A 107 6.44 -23.50 11.19
N ARG A 108 7.53 -23.19 11.89
CA ARG A 108 8.52 -24.18 12.34
C ARG A 108 7.90 -25.19 13.31
N VAL A 109 7.08 -24.73 14.28
CA VAL A 109 6.33 -25.63 15.18
C VAL A 109 5.38 -26.54 14.41
N ILE A 110 4.66 -26.03 13.41
CA ILE A 110 3.76 -26.85 12.58
C ILE A 110 4.55 -27.87 11.74
N GLU A 111 5.73 -27.51 11.23
CA GLU A 111 6.59 -28.42 10.48
C GLU A 111 7.20 -29.51 11.37
N GLU A 112 7.63 -29.17 12.58
CA GLU A 112 8.08 -30.13 13.60
C GLU A 112 6.94 -31.06 14.02
N ASP A 113 5.76 -30.53 14.35
CA ASP A 113 4.57 -31.33 14.69
C ASP A 113 4.16 -32.25 13.53
N LYS A 114 4.26 -31.80 12.28
CA LYS A 114 3.99 -32.63 11.10
C LYS A 114 5.05 -33.71 10.91
N GLY A 115 6.32 -33.40 11.16
CA GLY A 115 7.42 -34.38 11.13
C GLY A 115 7.27 -35.44 12.21
N GLU A 116 6.93 -35.05 13.43
CA GLU A 116 6.64 -35.97 14.53
C GLU A 116 5.37 -36.78 14.30
N ALA A 117 4.31 -36.16 13.77
CA ALA A 117 3.09 -36.86 13.40
C ALA A 117 3.35 -37.88 12.27
N TRP A 118 4.17 -37.54 11.28
CA TRP A 118 4.62 -38.48 10.25
C TRP A 118 5.44 -39.64 10.84
N CYS A 119 6.35 -39.37 11.78
CA CYS A 119 7.10 -40.42 12.49
C CYS A 119 6.19 -41.33 13.33
N ARG A 120 5.12 -40.78 13.93
CA ARG A 120 4.15 -41.54 14.74
C ARG A 120 3.15 -42.34 13.92
N THR A 121 2.79 -41.89 12.71
CA THR A 121 1.71 -42.50 11.90
C THR A 121 2.20 -43.57 10.92
N GLY A 122 3.52 -43.69 10.71
CA GLY A 122 4.16 -44.91 10.24
C GLY A 122 4.77 -44.81 8.84
N GLU A 123 6.10 -44.74 8.79
CA GLU A 123 6.94 -45.66 8.01
C GLU A 123 8.40 -45.46 8.46
N TRP A 124 8.90 -46.41 9.23
CA TRP A 124 10.27 -46.42 9.74
C TRP A 124 11.27 -46.62 8.60
N ARG A 125 11.96 -45.55 8.15
CA ARG A 125 13.37 -45.65 7.71
C ARG A 125 14.14 -44.38 8.08
N LEU A 126 14.93 -44.49 9.15
CA LEU A 126 16.01 -43.59 9.57
C LEU A 126 15.54 -42.24 10.15
N CYS A 127 15.07 -42.29 11.40
CA CYS A 127 15.48 -41.30 12.41
C CYS A 127 16.81 -41.76 13.02
#